data_AF-A0AA35R5F2-F1
#
_entry.id   AF-A0AA35R5F2-F1
#
_cell.length_a   1.000
_cell.length_b   1.000
_cell.length_c   1.000
_cell.angle_alpha   90.00
_cell.angle_beta   90.00
_cell.angle_gamma   90.00
#
_symmetry.space_group_name_H-M   'P 1'
#
loop_
_entity.id
_entity.type
_entity.pdbx_description
1 polymer ?
#
loop_
_entity_poly.entity_id
_entity_poly.type
_entity_poly.pdbx_seq_one_letter_code
_entity_poly.pdbx_strand_id
1 'polypeptide(L)'
;MIISPVYYTSTVSHGMTVVQIAELEVQMQSLEGERDFYFSKLREIEVLCQENEDNPLVKPVLDVMYATQEGFEGQGAEEGIVGDEVPYGDDAYPQEAGQPEYEYDDEQEEY
;
A
#
# COMPACT_ATOMS: atom_id res chain seq x y z
N MET A 1 -13.62 5.77 49.42
CA MET A 1 -12.75 5.87 48.24
C MET A 1 -13.62 5.61 47.02
N ILE A 2 -14.23 6.67 46.47
CA ILE A 2 -15.12 6.59 45.32
C ILE A 2 -14.33 7.03 44.09
N ILE A 3 -13.84 6.08 43.31
CA ILE A 3 -13.22 6.35 42.02
C ILE A 3 -14.35 6.86 41.10
N SER A 4 -14.20 8.06 40.54
CA SER A 4 -15.27 8.75 39.81
C SER A 4 -15.62 8.06 38.48
N PRO A 5 -16.90 8.02 38.06
CA PRO A 5 -17.34 7.31 36.85
C PRO A 5 -16.67 7.76 35.54
N VAL A 6 -16.25 9.04 35.46
CA VAL A 6 -15.64 9.63 34.26
C VAL A 6 -14.27 9.02 33.96
N TYR A 7 -13.48 8.71 34.99
CA TYR A 7 -12.21 8.00 34.79
C TYR A 7 -12.47 6.57 34.35
N TYR A 8 -13.48 5.90 34.93
CA TYR A 8 -13.83 4.54 34.56
C TYR A 8 -14.21 4.42 33.08
N THR A 9 -15.12 5.28 32.58
CA THR A 9 -15.53 5.24 31.16
C THR A 9 -14.38 5.59 30.20
N SER A 10 -13.54 6.57 30.54
CA SER A 10 -12.38 6.96 29.72
C SER A 10 -11.31 5.86 29.69
N THR A 11 -10.93 5.29 30.84
CA THR A 11 -9.95 4.19 30.89
C THR A 11 -10.46 2.91 30.24
N VAL A 12 -11.77 2.62 30.35
CA VAL A 12 -12.39 1.46 29.68
C VAL A 12 -12.42 1.67 28.17
N SER A 13 -12.77 2.88 27.69
CA SER A 13 -12.73 3.21 26.26
C SER A 13 -11.30 3.14 25.70
N HIS A 14 -10.32 3.67 26.42
CA HIS A 14 -8.91 3.59 26.03
C HIS A 14 -8.41 2.14 26.05
N GLY A 15 -8.79 1.36 27.07
CA GLY A 15 -8.51 -0.08 27.14
C GLY A 15 -9.13 -0.86 25.98
N MET A 16 -10.36 -0.52 25.56
CA MET A 16 -11.02 -1.13 24.41
C MET A 16 -10.29 -0.80 23.09
N THR A 17 -9.82 0.42 22.91
CA THR A 17 -9.03 0.78 21.72
C THR A 17 -7.68 0.08 21.67
N VAL A 18 -7.02 -0.11 22.82
CA VAL A 18 -5.73 -0.84 22.89
C VAL A 18 -5.91 -2.31 22.50
N VAL A 19 -7.01 -2.94 22.92
CA VAL A 19 -7.33 -4.32 22.51
C VAL A 19 -7.57 -4.42 21.00
N GLN A 20 -8.32 -3.47 20.43
CA GLN A 20 -8.55 -3.43 18.97
C GLN A 20 -7.26 -3.24 18.18
N ILE A 21 -6.36 -2.38 18.65
CA ILE A 21 -5.04 -2.17 18.02
C ILE A 21 -4.23 -3.47 18.08
N ALA A 22 -4.17 -4.14 19.22
CA ALA A 22 -3.45 -5.40 19.36
C ALA A 22 -4.02 -6.52 18.47
N GLU A 23 -5.35 -6.59 18.33
CA GLU A 23 -6.00 -7.54 17.42
C GLU A 23 -5.65 -7.26 15.95
N LEU A 24 -5.64 -5.98 15.55
CA LEU A 24 -5.24 -5.56 14.21
C LEU A 24 -3.77 -5.85 13.94
N GLU A 25 -2.88 -5.62 14.90
CA GLU A 25 -1.45 -5.94 14.78
C GLU A 25 -1.24 -7.45 14.55
N VAL A 26 -1.96 -8.30 15.28
CA VAL A 26 -1.90 -9.76 15.08
C VAL A 26 -2.41 -10.16 13.70
N GLN A 27 -3.52 -9.57 13.24
CA GLN A 27 -4.06 -9.82 11.90
C GLN A 27 -3.07 -9.38 10.81
N MET A 28 -2.47 -8.20 10.97
CA MET A 28 -1.44 -7.69 10.05
C MET A 28 -0.24 -8.63 9.99
N GLN A 29 0.28 -9.09 11.13
CA GLN A 29 1.38 -10.07 11.15
C GLN A 29 1.01 -11.38 10.43
N SER A 30 -0.22 -11.86 10.61
CA SER A 30 -0.70 -13.04 9.88
C SER A 30 -0.73 -12.80 8.37
N LEU A 31 -1.27 -11.65 7.93
CA LEU A 31 -1.36 -11.29 6.51
C LEU A 31 0.02 -11.07 5.88
N GLU A 32 0.96 -10.45 6.61
CA GLU A 32 2.35 -10.30 6.17
C GLU A 32 3.02 -11.66 6.00
N GLY A 33 2.78 -12.59 6.94
CA GLY A 33 3.26 -13.97 6.83
C GLY A 33 2.69 -14.70 5.61
N GLU A 34 1.40 -14.55 5.33
CA GLU A 34 0.77 -15.13 4.14
C GLU A 34 1.32 -14.50 2.85
N ARG A 35 1.43 -13.17 2.78
CA ARG A 35 2.03 -12.45 1.65
C ARG A 35 3.44 -12.97 1.36
N ASP A 36 4.28 -13.07 2.39
CA ASP A 36 5.67 -13.50 2.25
C ASP A 36 5.75 -14.98 1.85
N PHE A 37 4.86 -15.83 2.37
CA PHE A 37 4.75 -17.23 1.97
C PHE A 37 4.42 -17.38 0.48
N TYR A 38 3.39 -16.67 -0.01
CA TYR A 38 3.02 -16.71 -1.41
C TYR A 38 4.11 -16.13 -2.32
N PHE A 39 4.74 -15.03 -1.92
CA PHE A 39 5.84 -14.43 -2.66
C PHE A 39 7.05 -15.37 -2.76
N SER A 40 7.45 -16.01 -1.65
CA SER A 40 8.54 -17.01 -1.66
C SER A 40 8.23 -18.16 -2.61
N LYS A 41 6.98 -18.64 -2.66
CA LYS A 41 6.56 -19.71 -3.58
C LYS A 41 6.63 -19.28 -5.04
N LEU A 42 6.17 -18.07 -5.36
CA LEU A 42 6.31 -17.51 -6.71
C LEU A 42 7.79 -17.40 -7.09
N ARG A 43 8.66 -16.95 -6.18
CA ARG A 43 10.10 -16.87 -6.44
C ARG A 43 10.74 -18.25 -6.68
N GLU A 44 10.38 -19.26 -5.89
CA GLU A 44 10.81 -20.65 -6.12
C GLU A 44 10.39 -21.14 -7.52
N ILE A 45 9.14 -20.88 -7.94
CA ILE A 45 8.64 -21.24 -9.27
C ILE A 45 9.42 -20.50 -10.37
N GLU A 46 9.71 -19.22 -10.20
CA GLU A 46 10.45 -18.42 -11.18
C GLU A 46 11.85 -19.00 -11.44
N VAL A 47 12.55 -19.38 -10.38
CA VAL A 47 13.88 -20.02 -10.47
C VAL A 47 13.77 -21.34 -11.23
N LEU A 48 12.76 -22.17 -10.94
CA LEU A 48 12.53 -23.42 -11.68
C LEU A 48 12.25 -23.17 -13.16
N CYS A 49 11.52 -22.10 -13.50
CA CYS A 49 11.26 -21.70 -14.88
C CYS A 49 12.55 -21.28 -15.61
N GLN A 50 13.43 -20.52 -14.95
CA GLN A 50 14.73 -20.10 -15.50
C GLN A 50 15.69 -21.28 -15.73
N GLU A 51 15.60 -22.34 -14.91
CA GLU A 51 16.38 -23.56 -15.11
C GLU A 51 15.86 -24.42 -16.28
N ASN A 52 14.63 -24.18 -16.76
CA ASN A 52 13.93 -25.01 -17.74
C ASN A 52 13.40 -24.21 -18.95
N GLU A 53 14.10 -23.14 -19.37
CA GLU A 53 13.65 -22.16 -20.38
C GLU A 53 13.18 -22.78 -21.71
N ASP A 54 13.74 -23.93 -22.12
CA ASP A 54 13.37 -24.63 -23.35
C ASP A 54 11.98 -25.32 -23.30
N ASN A 55 11.38 -25.40 -22.11
CA ASN A 55 10.07 -26.03 -21.95
C ASN A 55 8.95 -25.09 -22.44
N PRO A 56 8.09 -25.52 -23.39
CA PRO A 56 7.04 -24.68 -23.95
C PRO A 56 6.00 -24.19 -22.94
N LEU A 57 5.92 -24.80 -21.75
CA LEU A 57 5.03 -24.37 -20.66
C LEU A 57 5.60 -23.22 -19.82
N VAL A 58 6.90 -22.94 -19.90
CA VAL A 58 7.54 -21.89 -19.07
C VAL A 58 7.01 -20.50 -19.42
N LYS A 59 6.88 -20.19 -20.72
CA LYS A 59 6.42 -18.87 -21.15
C LYS A 59 5.00 -18.53 -20.64
N PRO A 60 3.98 -19.38 -20.81
CA PRO A 60 2.66 -19.13 -20.21
C PRO A 60 2.66 -18.96 -18.69
N VAL A 61 3.52 -19.69 -17.97
CA VAL A 61 3.63 -19.57 -16.51
C VAL A 61 4.23 -18.22 -16.13
N LEU A 62 5.31 -17.79 -16.79
CA LEU A 62 5.92 -16.48 -16.56
C LEU A 62 4.97 -15.33 -16.92
N ASP A 63 4.17 -15.47 -17.98
CA ASP A 63 3.16 -14.46 -18.35
C ASP A 63 2.12 -14.24 -17.24
N VAL A 64 1.69 -15.31 -16.55
CA VAL A 64 0.81 -15.21 -15.37
C VAL A 64 1.53 -14.56 -14.19
N MET A 65 2.79 -14.95 -13.93
CA MET A 65 3.57 -14.43 -12.79
C MET A 65 3.93 -12.94 -12.91
N TYR A 66 4.08 -12.44 -14.14
CA TYR A 66 4.40 -11.03 -14.41
C TYR A 66 3.19 -10.18 -14.79
N ALA A 67 1.98 -10.76 -14.76
CA ALA A 67 0.75 -10.00 -14.99
C ALA A 67 0.61 -8.88 -13.93
N THR A 68 0.26 -7.67 -14.39
CA THR A 68 -0.05 -6.53 -13.52
C THR A 68 -1.52 -6.57 -13.09
N GLN A 69 -1.85 -5.83 -12.03
CA GLN A 69 -3.18 -5.82 -11.43
C GLN A 69 -4.31 -5.42 -12.41
N GLU A 70 -4.03 -4.61 -13.44
CA GLU A 70 -4.98 -4.30 -14.53
C GLU A 70 -5.46 -5.56 -15.28
N GLY A 71 -4.64 -6.63 -15.31
CA GLY A 71 -5.02 -7.93 -15.88
C GLY A 71 -5.86 -8.82 -14.96
N PHE A 72 -5.94 -8.50 -13.66
CA PHE A 72 -6.69 -9.25 -12.65
C PHE A 72 -8.08 -8.65 -12.39
N GLU A 73 -8.25 -7.34 -12.51
CA GLU A 73 -9.53 -6.64 -12.27
C GLU A 73 -10.52 -6.83 -13.43
N GLY A 74 -10.03 -7.08 -14.65
CA GLY A 74 -10.86 -7.23 -15.85
C GLY A 74 -11.64 -8.55 -15.97
N GLN A 75 -11.44 -9.53 -15.09
CA GLN A 75 -12.14 -10.85 -15.15
C GLN A 75 -13.19 -11.05 -14.05
N GLY A 76 -13.46 -10.02 -13.23
CA GLY A 76 -14.46 -10.10 -12.15
C GLY A 76 -15.28 -8.82 -11.90
N ALA A 77 -15.03 -7.76 -12.64
CA ALA A 77 -15.69 -6.46 -12.48
C ALA A 77 -16.62 -6.14 -13.66
N GLU A 78 -17.53 -7.04 -13.99
CA GLU A 78 -18.64 -6.75 -14.89
C GLU A 78 -19.94 -6.45 -14.13
N GLU A 79 -19.88 -5.55 -13.13
CA GLU A 79 -21.00 -4.67 -12.76
C GLU A 79 -20.43 -3.32 -12.30
N GLY A 80 -20.88 -2.26 -12.97
CA GLY A 80 -20.11 -1.03 -13.13
C GLY A 80 -20.17 -0.01 -11.99
N ILE A 81 -19.11 0.79 -11.93
CA ILE A 81 -19.14 2.19 -11.51
C ILE A 81 -18.27 2.94 -12.51
N VAL A 82 -18.91 3.75 -13.36
CA VAL A 82 -18.21 4.70 -14.24
C VAL A 82 -17.69 5.82 -13.34
N GLY A 83 -16.40 5.79 -13.02
CA GLY A 83 -15.71 6.96 -12.47
C GLY A 83 -15.52 7.97 -13.58
N ASP A 84 -15.98 9.21 -13.37
CA ASP A 84 -15.73 10.33 -14.28
C ASP A 84 -14.22 10.46 -14.53
N GLU A 85 -13.79 10.20 -15.76
CA GLU A 85 -12.47 10.56 -16.23
C GLU A 85 -12.39 12.10 -16.26
N VAL A 86 -11.55 12.69 -15.40
CA VAL A 86 -11.12 14.07 -15.61
C VAL A 86 -10.00 14.06 -16.66
N PRO A 87 -10.22 14.63 -17.86
CA PRO A 87 -9.20 14.63 -18.90
C PRO A 87 -8.11 15.64 -18.52
N TYR A 88 -6.89 15.15 -18.36
CA TYR A 88 -5.69 15.99 -18.39
C TYR A 88 -5.55 16.53 -19.82
N GLY A 89 -6.04 17.74 -20.06
CA GLY A 89 -5.98 18.39 -21.37
C GLY A 89 -5.92 19.91 -21.27
N ASP A 90 -4.76 20.46 -21.63
CA ASP A 90 -4.51 21.81 -22.15
C ASP A 90 -5.00 23.01 -21.32
N ASP A 91 -4.42 23.23 -20.14
CA ASP A 91 -4.24 24.57 -19.59
C ASP A 91 -2.76 24.92 -19.51
N ALA A 92 -2.35 25.85 -20.36
CA ALA A 92 -1.00 26.38 -20.44
C ALA A 92 -0.49 26.85 -19.07
N TYR A 93 0.72 26.43 -18.67
CA TYR A 93 1.47 27.08 -17.60
C TYR A 93 1.51 28.59 -17.88
N PRO A 94 0.96 29.46 -17.00
CA PRO A 94 1.19 30.88 -17.09
C PRO A 94 2.69 31.12 -16.88
N GLN A 95 3.38 31.56 -17.92
CA GLN A 95 4.74 32.06 -17.80
C GLN A 95 4.72 33.37 -16.99
N GLU A 96 5.65 33.45 -16.04
CA GLU A 96 6.07 34.64 -15.26
C GLU A 96 5.15 35.13 -14.13
N ALA A 97 5.28 34.52 -12.95
CA ALA A 97 5.26 35.25 -11.68
C ALA A 97 6.38 34.69 -10.79
N GLY A 98 7.24 35.58 -10.27
CA GLY A 98 8.56 35.29 -9.73
C GLY A 98 8.66 34.15 -8.71
N GLN A 99 9.85 33.54 -8.66
CA GLN A 99 10.21 32.51 -7.70
C GLN A 99 9.92 33.00 -6.26
N PRO A 100 9.31 32.18 -5.38
CA PRO A 100 9.33 32.49 -3.96
C PRO A 100 10.78 32.40 -3.47
N GLU A 101 11.33 33.54 -3.03
CA GLU A 101 12.63 33.63 -2.40
C GLU A 101 12.53 32.94 -1.03
N TYR A 102 13.19 31.80 -0.88
CA TYR A 102 13.33 31.12 0.40
C TYR A 102 14.44 31.84 1.18
N GLU A 103 14.07 32.57 2.23
CA GLU A 103 15.05 33.08 3.20
C GLU A 103 15.56 31.90 4.03
N TYR A 104 16.85 31.58 3.89
CA TYR A 104 17.54 30.71 4.83
C TYR A 104 17.82 31.51 6.10
N ASP A 105 17.24 31.09 7.23
CA ASP A 105 17.54 31.65 8.54
C ASP A 105 18.94 31.16 8.96
N ASP A 106 19.94 32.03 8.82
CA ASP A 106 21.39 31.75 8.90
C ASP A 106 21.92 31.67 10.36
N GLU A 107 21.04 31.39 11.32
CA GLU A 107 21.40 31.31 12.73
C GLU A 107 21.13 29.89 13.23
N GLN A 108 22.14 29.02 13.17
CA GLN A 108 22.60 28.09 14.25
C GLN A 108 23.84 27.27 13.83
N GLU A 109 24.81 27.88 13.15
CA GLU A 109 26.19 27.38 13.12
C GLU A 109 27.15 28.39 13.77
N GLU A 110 27.09 28.54 15.10
CA GLU A 110 28.28 28.94 15.87
C GLU A 110 28.25 28.43 17.33
N TYR A 111 29.03 27.37 17.55
CA TYR A 111 29.47 26.66 18.78
C TYR A 111 28.53 25.73 19.57
#